data_AF-A0A1Y1ZMW4-F1
#
_entry.id   AF-A0A1Y1ZMW4-F1
#
_cell.length_a   1.000
_cell.length_b   1.000
_cell.length_c   1.000
_cell.angle_alpha   90.00
_cell.angle_beta   90.00
_cell.angle_gamma   90.00
#
_symmetry.space_group_name_H-M   'P 1'
#
loop_
_entity.id
_entity.type
_entity.pdbx_description
1 polymer ?
#
loop_
_entity_poly.entity_id
_entity_poly.type
_entity_poly.pdbx_seq_one_letter_code
_entity_poly.pdbx_strand_id
1 'polypeptide(L)'
;MGFSSKKSYSISISIPSQNDCKKLTVSEHELIYNIKQKIIKEYDTSDGFNNFNNNGLLIVSKKKDIRRFLDEKDEIGDLRRFASDYRLEFIPKCRISSKEEERKNSSVNNTDMQKRFIEIIKSNNESQVADILDLGVDPNFLSENGETPMSLCIFNNKVNLINLLLDNGAYIDYKIPNRGKWISYLQYAIICQSFESFKSCTN
;
A
#
# COMPACT_ATOMS: atom_id res chain seq x y z
N MET A 1 -6.03 -29.53 -29.67
CA MET A 1 -5.31 -28.44 -30.35
C MET A 1 -5.95 -27.13 -29.95
N GLY A 2 -5.15 -26.19 -29.43
CA GLY A 2 -5.62 -24.88 -29.01
C GLY A 2 -4.80 -24.31 -27.85
N PHE A 3 -3.47 -24.26 -27.98
CA PHE A 3 -2.68 -23.39 -27.11
C PHE A 3 -3.09 -21.95 -27.47
N SER A 4 -3.98 -21.35 -26.68
CA SER A 4 -4.25 -19.93 -26.76
C SER A 4 -2.90 -19.23 -26.58
N SER A 5 -2.42 -18.55 -27.63
CA SER A 5 -1.17 -17.81 -27.54
C SER A 5 -1.33 -16.77 -26.44
N LYS A 6 -0.55 -16.89 -25.36
CA LYS A 6 -0.53 -15.88 -24.31
C LYS A 6 -0.16 -14.55 -24.97
N LYS A 7 -1.14 -13.66 -25.14
CA LYS A 7 -0.94 -12.36 -25.79
C LYS A 7 -0.12 -11.51 -24.83
N SER A 8 1.19 -11.51 -25.04
CA SER A 8 2.08 -10.61 -24.33
C SER A 8 2.08 -9.23 -24.98
N TYR A 9 2.22 -8.19 -24.17
CA TYR A 9 2.29 -6.82 -24.64
C TYR A 9 3.16 -5.96 -23.72
N SER A 10 3.57 -4.78 -24.22
CA SER A 10 4.39 -3.85 -23.44
C SER A 10 3.53 -2.86 -22.68
N ILE A 11 3.84 -2.65 -21.41
CA ILE A 11 3.30 -1.58 -20.56
C ILE A 11 4.40 -0.63 -20.14
N SER A 12 4.04 0.65 -19.92
CA SER A 12 4.93 1.66 -19.35
C SER A 12 4.43 2.03 -17.95
N ILE A 13 5.34 2.04 -16.98
CA ILE A 13 5.05 2.27 -15.57
C ILE A 13 5.97 3.40 -15.11
N SER A 14 5.39 4.50 -14.63
CA SER A 14 6.16 5.60 -14.05
C SER A 14 6.65 5.22 -12.65
N ILE A 15 7.87 5.58 -12.30
CA ILE A 15 8.47 5.38 -10.98
C ILE A 15 8.94 6.75 -10.47
N PRO A 16 8.02 7.56 -9.92
CA PRO A 16 8.30 8.96 -9.60
C PRO A 16 9.47 9.15 -8.63
N SER A 17 9.62 8.26 -7.64
CA SER A 17 10.72 8.33 -6.66
C SER A 17 12.11 8.17 -7.27
N GLN A 18 12.20 7.59 -8.46
CA GLN A 18 13.45 7.41 -9.21
C GLN A 18 13.53 8.34 -10.43
N ASN A 19 12.54 9.21 -10.63
CA ASN A 19 12.38 10.04 -11.84
C ASN A 19 12.52 9.21 -13.14
N ASP A 20 11.94 8.00 -13.15
CA ASP A 20 12.11 7.03 -14.24
C ASP A 20 10.76 6.51 -14.78
N CYS A 21 10.79 5.89 -15.95
CA CYS A 21 9.66 5.19 -16.56
C CYS A 21 10.09 3.84 -17.13
N LYS A 22 9.60 2.77 -16.51
CA LYS A 22 9.95 1.40 -16.88
C LYS A 22 8.99 0.84 -17.92
N LYS A 23 9.55 0.28 -18.99
CA LYS A 23 8.81 -0.54 -19.96
C LYS A 23 8.98 -2.03 -19.63
N LEU A 24 7.88 -2.75 -19.47
CA LEU A 24 7.86 -4.19 -19.19
C LEU A 24 7.02 -4.92 -20.22
N THR A 25 7.42 -6.15 -20.56
CA THR A 25 6.58 -7.09 -21.32
C THR A 25 5.83 -7.98 -20.34
N VAL A 26 4.50 -7.99 -20.46
CA VAL A 26 3.60 -8.72 -19.58
C VAL A 26 2.59 -9.54 -20.37
N SER A 27 2.12 -10.63 -19.79
CA SER A 27 0.97 -11.40 -20.30
C SER A 27 -0.33 -10.80 -19.75
N GLU A 28 -1.44 -10.89 -20.49
CA GLU A 28 -2.76 -10.39 -20.00
C GLU A 28 -3.22 -11.04 -18.69
N HIS A 29 -2.85 -12.31 -18.48
CA HIS A 29 -3.08 -13.07 -17.25
C HIS A 29 -1.95 -12.95 -16.22
N GLU A 30 -1.02 -12.00 -16.39
CA GLU A 30 0.04 -11.81 -15.40
C GLU A 30 -0.51 -11.12 -14.16
N LEU A 31 -0.30 -11.76 -12.99
CA LEU A 31 -0.69 -11.18 -11.72
C LEU A 31 0.06 -9.87 -11.44
N ILE A 32 -0.65 -8.90 -10.87
CA ILE A 32 -0.08 -7.62 -10.41
C ILE A 32 1.11 -7.87 -9.48
N TYR A 33 1.03 -8.88 -8.61
CA TYR A 33 2.15 -9.32 -7.76
C TYR A 33 3.43 -9.57 -8.57
N ASN A 34 3.35 -10.34 -9.66
CA ASN A 34 4.53 -10.69 -10.46
C ASN A 34 5.13 -9.46 -11.16
N ILE A 35 4.27 -8.55 -11.64
CA ILE A 35 4.72 -7.29 -12.25
C ILE A 35 5.46 -6.44 -11.21
N LYS A 36 4.92 -6.33 -9.98
CA LYS A 36 5.60 -5.68 -8.86
C LYS A 36 6.96 -6.32 -8.57
N GLN A 37 7.05 -7.65 -8.51
CA GLN A 37 8.34 -8.33 -8.27
C GLN A 37 9.38 -8.05 -9.37
N LYS A 38 8.96 -7.95 -10.65
CA LYS A 38 9.84 -7.56 -11.76
C LYS A 38 10.42 -6.16 -11.57
N ILE A 39 9.61 -5.20 -11.12
CA ILE A 39 10.06 -3.84 -10.82
C ILE A 39 11.02 -3.86 -9.63
N ILE A 40 10.61 -4.45 -8.50
CA ILE A 40 11.43 -4.49 -7.28
C ILE A 40 12.80 -5.09 -7.57
N LYS A 41 12.89 -6.22 -8.27
CA LYS A 41 14.17 -6.88 -8.58
C LYS A 41 15.18 -5.98 -9.32
N GLU A 42 14.71 -4.98 -10.05
CA GLU A 42 15.56 -4.07 -10.81
C GLU A 42 16.02 -2.86 -10.00
N TYR A 43 15.19 -2.35 -9.09
CA TYR A 43 15.49 -1.14 -8.30
C TYR A 43 15.91 -1.43 -6.85
N ASP A 44 15.67 -2.64 -6.35
CA ASP A 44 16.08 -3.04 -5.00
C ASP A 44 17.60 -3.19 -4.94
N THR A 45 18.24 -2.20 -4.33
CA THR A 45 19.68 -2.19 -4.09
C THR A 45 19.98 -3.03 -2.85
N SER A 46 21.06 -3.82 -2.90
CA SER A 46 21.49 -4.71 -1.82
C SER A 46 21.84 -4.00 -0.50
N ASP A 47 21.81 -2.66 -0.46
CA ASP A 47 22.04 -1.84 0.73
C ASP A 47 20.80 -1.72 1.64
N GLY A 48 19.62 -2.18 1.21
CA GLY A 48 18.41 -2.25 2.02
C GLY A 48 17.77 -0.89 2.36
N PHE A 49 18.26 0.20 1.78
CA PHE A 49 17.74 1.55 2.01
C PHE A 49 16.49 1.86 1.17
N ASN A 50 16.37 1.26 -0.03
CA ASN A 50 15.23 1.47 -0.93
C ASN A 50 14.18 0.37 -0.79
N ASN A 51 13.30 0.49 0.21
CA ASN A 51 12.26 -0.51 0.42
C ASN A 51 11.01 -0.25 -0.44
N PHE A 52 10.91 -0.96 -1.57
CA PHE A 52 9.72 -0.96 -2.43
C PHE A 52 8.63 -1.96 -2.00
N ASN A 53 8.79 -2.68 -0.88
CA ASN A 53 7.83 -3.70 -0.47
C ASN A 53 6.42 -3.16 -0.25
N ASN A 54 6.31 -1.92 0.22
CA ASN A 54 5.04 -1.25 0.45
C ASN A 54 4.62 -0.35 -0.70
N ASN A 55 5.31 -0.42 -1.85
CA ASN A 55 4.84 0.22 -3.07
C ASN A 55 3.79 -0.65 -3.76
N GLY A 56 2.88 0.01 -4.46
CA GLY A 56 1.83 -0.63 -5.27
C GLY A 56 1.77 -0.03 -6.66
N LEU A 57 1.14 -0.77 -7.58
CA LEU A 57 0.78 -0.25 -8.90
C LEU A 57 -0.50 0.55 -8.78
N LEU A 58 -0.40 1.86 -8.97
CA LEU A 58 -1.51 2.80 -9.01
C LEU A 58 -1.94 3.01 -10.45
N ILE A 59 -3.23 2.83 -10.73
CA ILE A 59 -3.84 3.30 -11.96
C ILE A 59 -4.40 4.71 -11.75
N VAL A 60 -4.05 5.63 -12.63
CA VAL A 60 -4.52 7.03 -12.60
C VAL A 60 -5.17 7.38 -13.93
N SER A 61 -6.41 7.88 -13.89
CA SER A 61 -7.07 8.38 -15.09
C SER A 61 -6.48 9.72 -15.51
N LYS A 62 -6.28 9.89 -16.82
CA LYS A 62 -5.82 11.14 -17.44
C LYS A 62 -6.95 12.17 -17.60
N LYS A 63 -8.21 11.71 -17.58
CA LYS A 63 -9.40 12.54 -17.86
C LYS A 63 -10.32 12.69 -16.65
N LYS A 64 -10.45 11.64 -15.84
CA LYS A 64 -11.33 11.60 -14.67
C LYS A 64 -10.52 11.68 -13.38
N ASP A 65 -11.19 11.95 -12.27
CA ASP A 65 -10.56 11.88 -10.95
C ASP A 65 -10.57 10.46 -10.38
N ILE A 66 -9.98 9.52 -11.13
CA ILE A 66 -9.89 8.11 -10.72
C ILE A 66 -8.44 7.79 -10.41
N ARG A 67 -8.18 7.36 -9.17
CA ARG A 67 -6.91 6.83 -8.70
C ARG A 67 -7.21 5.58 -7.87
N ARG A 68 -6.52 4.48 -8.13
CA ARG A 68 -6.73 3.24 -7.37
C ARG A 68 -5.48 2.36 -7.43
N PHE A 69 -5.09 1.78 -6.30
CA PHE A 69 -4.09 0.72 -6.31
C PHE A 69 -4.71 -0.57 -6.84
N LEU A 70 -3.98 -1.27 -7.71
CA LEU A 70 -4.38 -2.59 -8.20
C LEU A 70 -4.09 -3.64 -7.12
N ASP A 71 -5.02 -4.58 -6.92
CA ASP A 71 -4.83 -5.69 -5.99
C ASP A 71 -3.75 -6.64 -6.53
N GLU A 72 -2.84 -7.08 -5.67
CA GLU A 72 -1.73 -7.95 -6.07
C GLU A 72 -2.20 -9.32 -6.58
N LYS A 73 -3.41 -9.75 -6.18
CA LYS A 73 -4.05 -11.01 -6.59
C LYS A 73 -4.77 -10.91 -7.94
N ASP A 74 -5.00 -9.70 -8.45
CA ASP A 74 -5.65 -9.50 -9.74
C ASP A 74 -4.70 -9.78 -10.90
N GLU A 75 -5.27 -10.15 -12.05
CA GLU A 75 -4.56 -10.16 -13.33
C GLU A 75 -4.56 -8.76 -13.95
N ILE A 76 -3.48 -8.39 -14.66
CA ILE A 76 -3.34 -7.07 -15.30
C ILE A 76 -4.37 -6.82 -16.41
N GLY A 77 -4.93 -7.87 -17.04
CA GLY A 77 -5.88 -7.77 -18.13
C GLY A 77 -5.26 -7.25 -19.43
N ASP A 78 -6.05 -6.66 -20.34
CA ASP A 78 -5.56 -6.04 -21.59
C ASP A 78 -5.52 -4.52 -21.47
N LEU A 79 -4.54 -3.98 -20.74
CA LEU A 79 -4.43 -2.53 -20.49
C LEU A 79 -4.23 -1.68 -21.74
N ARG A 80 -3.82 -2.26 -22.88
CA ARG A 80 -3.67 -1.50 -24.15
C ARG A 80 -4.96 -0.80 -24.56
N ARG A 81 -6.11 -1.41 -24.28
CA ARG A 81 -7.44 -0.84 -24.55
C ARG A 81 -7.71 0.45 -23.78
N PHE A 82 -6.99 0.65 -22.69
CA PHE A 82 -7.17 1.74 -21.74
C PHE A 82 -5.92 2.64 -21.62
N ALA A 83 -4.84 2.35 -22.36
CA ALA A 83 -3.57 3.07 -22.26
C ALA A 83 -3.68 4.57 -22.65
N SER A 84 -4.65 4.93 -23.50
CA SER A 84 -4.98 6.31 -23.83
C SER A 84 -5.60 7.08 -22.66
N ASP A 85 -6.35 6.40 -21.79
CA ASP A 85 -7.16 7.02 -20.74
C ASP A 85 -6.52 6.92 -19.35
N TYR A 86 -5.55 6.03 -19.18
CA TYR A 86 -4.90 5.79 -17.89
C TYR A 86 -3.37 5.81 -17.99
N ARG A 87 -2.72 6.05 -16.84
CA ARG A 87 -1.29 5.84 -16.62
C ARG A 87 -1.10 4.90 -15.42
N LEU A 88 0.00 4.16 -15.43
CA LEU A 88 0.43 3.34 -14.30
C LEU A 88 1.59 4.02 -13.58
N GLU A 89 1.53 4.03 -12.26
CA GLU A 89 2.59 4.54 -11.39
C GLU A 89 2.95 3.49 -10.35
N PHE A 90 4.22 3.34 -10.05
CA PHE A 90 4.71 2.52 -8.96
C PHE A 90 5.16 3.42 -7.82
N ILE A 91 4.32 3.53 -6.79
CA ILE A 91 4.48 4.50 -5.70
C ILE A 91 4.23 3.82 -4.34
N PRO A 92 4.69 4.41 -3.22
CA PRO A 92 4.31 3.94 -1.89
C PRO A 92 2.80 3.88 -1.74
N LYS A 93 2.29 2.78 -1.15
CA LYS A 93 0.86 2.63 -0.84
C LYS A 93 0.48 3.69 0.19
N CYS A 94 -0.48 4.51 -0.18
CA CYS A 94 -1.04 5.56 0.65
C CYS A 94 -2.57 5.50 0.63
N ARG A 95 -3.21 6.12 1.62
CA ARG A 95 -4.66 6.34 1.60
C ARG A 95 -5.02 7.14 0.34
N ILE A 96 -5.83 6.54 -0.53
CA ILE A 96 -6.33 7.26 -1.71
C ILE A 96 -7.37 8.26 -1.25
N SER A 97 -7.03 9.54 -1.39
CA SER A 97 -7.93 10.66 -1.12
C SER A 97 -8.46 11.23 -2.44
N SER A 98 -9.66 11.80 -2.41
CA SER A 98 -10.18 12.60 -3.51
C SER A 98 -9.35 13.87 -3.71
N LYS A 99 -9.39 14.50 -4.90
CA LYS A 99 -8.71 15.79 -5.11
C LYS A 99 -9.14 16.88 -4.14
N GLU A 100 -10.38 16.84 -3.65
CA GLU A 100 -10.88 17.81 -2.68
C GLU A 100 -10.25 17.61 -1.30
N GLU A 101 -10.11 16.37 -0.86
CA GLU A 101 -9.41 16.00 0.38
C GLU A 101 -7.91 16.29 0.27
N GLU A 102 -7.27 15.99 -0.86
CA GLU A 102 -5.85 16.31 -1.08
C GLU A 102 -5.58 17.82 -0.95
N ARG A 103 -6.49 18.67 -1.42
CA ARG A 103 -6.38 20.13 -1.30
C ARG A 103 -6.54 20.61 0.15
N LYS A 104 -7.42 19.97 0.92
CA LYS A 104 -7.66 20.30 2.33
C LYS A 104 -6.55 19.76 3.25
N ASN A 105 -5.97 18.62 2.90
CA ASN A 105 -5.13 17.81 3.78
C ASN A 105 -3.63 17.82 3.37
N SER A 106 -3.25 18.72 2.45
CA SER A 106 -1.90 18.77 1.85
C SER A 106 -0.76 18.92 2.86
N SER A 107 -1.04 19.41 4.07
CA SER A 107 -0.07 19.56 5.16
C SER A 107 -0.20 18.53 6.29
N VAL A 108 -1.18 17.63 6.25
CA VAL A 108 -1.55 16.79 7.40
C VAL A 108 -0.65 15.56 7.54
N ASN A 109 -0.08 15.06 6.44
CA ASN A 109 0.76 13.85 6.44
C ASN A 109 2.27 14.13 6.61
N ASN A 110 2.61 14.93 7.61
CA ASN A 110 4.00 15.23 7.97
C ASN A 110 4.48 14.38 9.17
N THR A 111 5.78 14.38 9.42
CA THR A 111 6.42 13.59 10.48
C THR A 111 5.87 13.90 11.87
N ASP A 112 5.58 15.16 12.20
CA ASP A 112 5.06 15.55 13.51
C ASP A 112 3.65 15.00 13.73
N MET A 113 2.80 15.06 12.70
CA MET A 113 1.47 14.48 12.75
C MET A 113 1.52 12.95 12.87
N GLN A 114 2.41 12.29 12.12
CA GLN A 114 2.63 10.85 12.21
C GLN A 114 3.06 10.43 13.62
N LYS A 115 3.99 11.16 14.24
CA LYS A 115 4.42 10.94 15.63
C LYS A 115 3.25 11.08 16.60
N ARG A 116 2.47 12.16 16.48
CA ARG A 116 1.29 12.39 17.30
C ARG A 116 0.26 11.26 17.15
N PHE A 117 0.02 10.80 15.92
CA PHE A 117 -0.93 9.73 15.66
C PHE A 117 -0.52 8.41 16.32
N ILE A 118 0.76 8.07 16.26
CA ILE A 118 1.32 6.88 16.95
C ILE A 118 1.10 6.95 18.46
N GLU A 119 1.36 8.10 19.09
CA GLU A 119 1.16 8.25 20.54
C GLU A 119 -0.31 8.12 20.96
N ILE A 120 -1.23 8.65 20.14
CA ILE A 120 -2.67 8.50 20.38
C ILE A 120 -3.11 7.04 20.25
N ILE A 121 -2.59 6.29 19.29
CA ILE A 121 -2.84 4.84 19.18
C ILE A 121 -2.35 4.10 20.42
N LYS A 122 -1.14 4.41 20.92
CA LYS A 122 -0.60 3.81 22.15
C LYS A 122 -1.47 4.10 23.39
N SER A 123 -2.10 5.28 23.44
CA SER A 123 -3.03 5.63 24.51
C SER A 123 -4.37 4.87 24.44
N ASN A 124 -4.62 4.14 23.34
CA ASN A 124 -5.84 3.36 23.09
C ASN A 124 -7.14 4.19 23.16
N ASN A 125 -7.08 5.46 22.73
CA ASN A 125 -8.23 6.34 22.68
C ASN A 125 -8.87 6.32 21.28
N GLU A 126 -9.87 5.46 21.07
CA GLU A 126 -10.53 5.26 19.78
C GLU A 126 -11.13 6.55 19.20
N SER A 127 -11.70 7.42 20.06
CA SER A 127 -12.26 8.71 19.64
C SER A 127 -11.19 9.62 19.05
N GLN A 128 -10.04 9.75 19.73
CA GLN A 128 -8.95 10.60 19.21
C GLN A 128 -8.30 10.00 17.95
N VAL A 129 -8.25 8.67 17.85
CA VAL A 129 -7.80 8.01 16.62
C VAL A 129 -8.74 8.35 15.47
N ALA A 130 -10.06 8.25 15.67
CA ALA A 130 -11.06 8.61 14.67
C ALA A 130 -10.96 10.09 14.27
N ASP A 131 -10.89 11.00 15.25
CA ASP A 131 -10.77 12.44 14.99
C ASP A 131 -9.57 12.78 14.11
N ILE A 132 -8.42 12.11 14.33
CA ILE A 132 -7.22 12.33 13.51
C ILE A 132 -7.34 11.72 12.11
N LEU A 133 -7.97 10.55 11.99
CA LEU A 133 -8.22 9.93 10.69
C LEU A 133 -9.21 10.76 9.84
N ASP A 134 -10.16 11.45 10.47
CA ASP A 134 -11.08 12.37 9.82
C ASP A 134 -10.39 13.63 9.27
N LEU A 135 -9.24 14.02 9.86
CA LEU A 135 -8.36 15.05 9.29
C LEU A 135 -7.62 14.58 8.02
N GLY A 136 -7.76 13.31 7.64
CA GLY A 136 -7.11 12.72 6.47
C GLY A 136 -5.66 12.32 6.69
N VAL A 137 -5.28 12.01 7.94
CA VAL A 137 -4.01 11.32 8.20
C VAL A 137 -4.04 9.96 7.50
N ASP A 138 -2.96 9.67 6.78
CA ASP A 138 -2.72 8.39 6.16
C ASP A 138 -2.23 7.40 7.23
N PRO A 139 -2.93 6.28 7.46
CA PRO A 139 -2.48 5.26 8.40
C PRO A 139 -1.35 4.35 7.85
N ASN A 140 -0.94 4.52 6.58
CA ASN A 140 0.01 3.64 5.89
C ASN A 140 1.44 4.19 5.89
N PHE A 141 2.04 4.34 7.06
CA PHE A 141 3.42 4.79 7.19
C PHE A 141 4.20 3.96 8.20
N LEU A 142 5.52 4.04 8.09
CA LEU A 142 6.46 3.52 9.06
C LEU A 142 6.97 4.69 9.90
N SER A 143 6.89 4.57 11.23
CA SER A 143 7.46 5.52 12.17
C SER A 143 8.99 5.40 12.20
N GLU A 144 9.64 6.36 12.85
CA GLU A 144 11.10 6.35 13.07
C GLU A 144 11.58 5.09 13.84
N ASN A 145 10.69 4.46 14.61
CA ASN A 145 10.98 3.22 15.35
C ASN A 145 10.75 1.94 14.54
N GLY A 146 10.36 2.05 13.26
CA GLY A 146 10.01 0.88 12.44
C GLY A 146 8.63 0.30 12.76
N GLU A 147 7.76 1.07 13.43
CA GLU A 147 6.40 0.66 13.76
C GLU A 147 5.41 1.29 12.78
N THR A 148 4.27 0.66 12.59
CA THR A 148 3.14 1.23 11.83
C THR A 148 1.94 1.39 12.77
N PRO A 149 0.99 2.28 12.46
CA PRO A 149 -0.29 2.34 13.19
C PRO A 149 -0.93 0.96 13.40
N MET A 150 -1.01 0.16 12.33
CA MET A 150 -1.61 -1.17 12.35
C MET A 150 -0.80 -2.18 13.18
N SER A 151 0.54 -2.19 13.08
CA SER A 151 1.37 -3.12 13.86
C SER A 151 1.25 -2.90 15.37
N LEU A 152 1.07 -1.65 15.81
CA LEU A 152 0.83 -1.34 17.22
C LEU A 152 -0.52 -1.90 17.71
N CYS A 153 -1.56 -1.80 16.89
CA CYS A 153 -2.86 -2.37 17.20
C CYS A 153 -2.81 -3.91 17.24
N ILE A 154 -2.09 -4.54 16.30
CA ILE A 154 -1.88 -6.00 16.27
C ILE A 154 -1.12 -6.47 17.50
N PHE A 155 -0.02 -5.80 17.87
CA PHE A 155 0.80 -6.15 19.03
C PHE A 155 0.00 -6.07 20.33
N ASN A 156 -0.83 -5.04 20.49
CA ASN A 156 -1.66 -4.83 21.66
C ASN A 156 -3.05 -5.49 21.59
N ASN A 157 -3.31 -6.29 20.55
CA ASN A 157 -4.57 -6.99 20.31
C ASN A 157 -5.82 -6.07 20.34
N LYS A 158 -5.72 -4.89 19.72
CA LYS A 158 -6.76 -3.85 19.72
C LYS A 158 -7.66 -3.95 18.48
N VAL A 159 -8.58 -4.92 18.49
CA VAL A 159 -9.50 -5.22 17.38
C VAL A 159 -10.27 -4.00 16.89
N ASN A 160 -10.80 -3.18 17.79
CA ASN A 160 -11.56 -1.98 17.41
C ASN A 160 -10.70 -0.98 16.63
N LEU A 161 -9.45 -0.75 17.08
CA LEU A 161 -8.51 0.11 16.37
C LEU A 161 -8.04 -0.49 15.04
N ILE A 162 -7.92 -1.83 14.95
CA ILE A 162 -7.64 -2.51 13.67
C ILE A 162 -8.76 -2.19 12.67
N ASN A 163 -10.02 -2.40 13.05
CA ASN A 163 -11.18 -2.11 12.20
C ASN A 163 -11.23 -0.63 11.82
N LEU A 164 -11.06 0.28 12.79
CA LEU A 164 -11.06 1.72 12.55
C LEU A 164 -9.99 2.17 11.54
N LEU A 165 -8.79 1.58 11.60
CA LEU A 165 -7.73 1.84 10.64
C LEU A 165 -8.07 1.29 9.25
N LEU A 166 -8.62 0.07 9.16
CA LEU A 166 -9.06 -0.53 7.88
C LEU A 166 -10.15 0.31 7.21
N ASP A 167 -11.15 0.73 7.97
CA ASP A 167 -12.25 1.59 7.51
C ASP A 167 -11.75 2.94 7.00
N ASN A 168 -10.57 3.38 7.46
CA ASN A 168 -9.90 4.62 7.04
C ASN A 168 -8.75 4.40 6.05
N GLY A 169 -8.75 3.28 5.32
CA GLY A 169 -7.86 3.05 4.19
C GLY A 169 -6.48 2.51 4.57
N ALA A 170 -6.33 1.88 5.74
CA ALA A 170 -5.14 1.10 6.05
C ALA A 170 -5.10 -0.18 5.19
N TYR A 171 -3.95 -0.48 4.62
CA TYR A 171 -3.75 -1.70 3.85
C TYR A 171 -3.38 -2.87 4.76
N ILE A 172 -4.14 -3.96 4.66
CA ILE A 172 -3.86 -5.21 5.37
C ILE A 172 -2.58 -5.90 4.91
N ASP A 173 -2.19 -5.71 3.65
CA ASP A 173 -1.04 -6.36 3.04
C ASP A 173 0.26 -5.55 3.19
N TYR A 174 0.22 -4.47 3.96
CA TYR A 174 1.41 -3.70 4.31
C TYR A 174 2.41 -4.58 5.10
N LYS A 175 3.69 -4.33 4.88
CA LYS A 175 4.79 -5.06 5.51
C LYS A 175 5.54 -4.18 6.48
N ILE A 176 6.10 -4.81 7.51
CA ILE A 176 6.95 -4.17 8.52
C ILE A 176 8.32 -4.83 8.60
N PRO A 177 9.37 -4.10 8.99
CA PRO A 177 10.67 -4.69 9.27
C PRO A 177 10.60 -5.53 10.56
N ASN A 178 11.10 -6.75 10.50
CA ASN A 178 11.27 -7.63 11.64
C ASN A 178 12.54 -8.48 11.46
N ARG A 179 13.51 -8.32 12.35
CA ARG A 179 14.79 -9.07 12.35
C ARG A 179 15.48 -9.11 10.97
N GLY A 180 15.60 -7.94 10.32
CA GLY A 180 16.26 -7.80 9.03
C GLY A 180 15.46 -8.33 7.82
N LYS A 181 14.19 -8.69 8.01
CA LYS A 181 13.28 -9.10 6.92
C LYS A 181 12.00 -8.29 6.96
N TRP A 182 11.36 -8.11 5.80
CA TRP A 182 10.02 -7.55 5.73
C TRP A 182 8.98 -8.67 5.85
N ILE A 183 8.07 -8.55 6.80
CA ILE A 183 7.00 -9.52 7.04
C ILE A 183 5.63 -8.86 6.93
N SER A 184 4.61 -9.62 6.54
CA SER A 184 3.23 -9.11 6.50
C SER A 184 2.64 -8.94 7.90
N TYR A 185 1.59 -8.14 8.03
CA TYR A 185 0.82 -8.07 9.28
C TYR A 185 0.29 -9.42 9.74
N LEU A 186 -0.11 -10.31 8.81
CA LEU A 186 -0.56 -11.65 9.17
C LEU A 186 0.56 -12.48 9.82
N GLN A 187 1.77 -12.41 9.27
CA GLN A 187 2.95 -13.06 9.87
C GLN A 187 3.30 -12.45 11.23
N TYR A 188 3.18 -11.13 11.36
CA TYR A 188 3.43 -10.43 12.61
C TYR A 188 2.40 -10.80 13.70
N ALA A 189 1.12 -10.90 13.34
CA ALA A 189 0.04 -11.30 14.25
C ALA A 189 0.28 -12.72 14.81
N ILE A 190 0.84 -13.64 14.03
CA ILE A 190 1.27 -14.97 14.52
C ILE A 190 2.35 -14.82 15.59
N ILE A 191 3.36 -13.97 15.34
CA ILE A 191 4.47 -13.72 16.29
C ILE A 191 3.94 -13.11 17.59
N CYS A 192 2.98 -12.20 17.50
CA CYS A 192 2.34 -11.52 18.64
C CYS A 192 1.25 -12.35 19.33
N GLN A 193 0.94 -13.56 18.84
CA GLN A 193 -0.17 -14.39 19.33
C GLN A 193 -1.55 -13.71 19.24
N SER A 194 -1.72 -12.78 18.28
CA SER A 194 -2.96 -12.06 17.99
C SER A 194 -3.57 -12.46 16.63
N PHE A 195 -3.15 -13.60 16.07
CA PHE A 195 -3.56 -14.07 14.75
C PHE A 195 -5.08 -14.16 14.58
N GLU A 196 -5.80 -14.81 15.50
CA GLU A 196 -7.25 -14.98 15.36
C GLU A 196 -8.00 -13.65 15.41
N SER A 197 -7.62 -12.76 16.32
CA SER A 197 -8.19 -11.42 16.43
C SER A 197 -7.91 -10.56 15.20
N PHE A 198 -6.69 -10.62 14.66
CA PHE A 198 -6.36 -9.88 13.44
C PHE A 198 -7.09 -10.48 12.25
N LYS A 199 -7.12 -11.81 12.12
CA LYS A 199 -7.75 -12.52 11.02
C LYS A 199 -9.26 -12.24 10.95
N SER A 200 -9.95 -12.14 12.08
CA SER A 200 -11.38 -11.83 12.12
C SER A 200 -11.73 -10.45 11.55
N CYS A 201 -10.76 -9.52 11.51
CA CYS A 201 -10.93 -8.19 10.93
C CYS A 201 -10.74 -8.17 9.40
N THR A 202 -10.35 -9.29 8.78
CA THR A 202 -9.72 -9.31 7.45
C THR A 202 -10.42 -10.18 6.41
N ASN A 203 -11.73 -10.41 6.61
CA ASN A 203 -12.58 -11.30 5.81
C ASN A 203 -12.45 -11.10 4.29
#